data_AF-A0A141RN82-F1
#
_entry.id   AF-A0A141RN82-F1
#
_cell.length_a   1.000
_cell.length_b   1.000
_cell.length_c   1.000
_cell.angle_alpha   90.00
_cell.angle_beta   90.00
_cell.angle_gamma   90.00
#
_symmetry.space_group_name_H-M   'P 1'
#
loop_
_entity.id
_entity.type
_entity.pdbx_description
1 polymer ?
#
loop_
_entity_poly.entity_id
_entity_poly.type
_entity_poly.pdbx_seq_one_letter_code
_entity_poly.pdbx_strand_id
1 'polypeptide(L)'
;MNMFRTPAAEALEWVADQCDQIKNQLPFRYSDEASNWGRVNGAAAYALKARALLYRASKLNNPDGNTAYWANAAQAAADFITQNNKQSYPYRLYNTGNPENDYYECFTTNPVYNNEIILARSVWNTNQVEKVFLPVGFTGSFSGNGRTNPTQNLVDAYEMSNGKRIDENGSTYDAANPYKDRDPRLAQTIFYQGMMWGRADKEERRAIDVR
;
A
#
# COMPACT_ATOMS: atom_id res chain seq x y z
N MET A 1 -5.03 0.09 -41.30
CA MET A 1 -5.90 -0.90 -40.62
C MET A 1 -6.41 -0.20 -39.37
N ASN A 2 -7.73 0.04 -39.24
CA ASN A 2 -8.27 0.72 -38.05
C ASN A 2 -8.38 -0.30 -36.91
N MET A 3 -7.76 -0.02 -35.77
CA MET A 3 -7.91 -0.81 -34.55
C MET A 3 -8.95 -0.17 -33.64
N PHE A 4 -9.94 -0.96 -33.22
CA PHE A 4 -10.94 -0.52 -32.24
C PHE A 4 -10.45 -0.79 -30.81
N ARG A 5 -11.04 -0.09 -29.84
CA ARG A 5 -10.73 -0.30 -28.43
C ARG A 5 -11.24 -1.66 -27.97
N THR A 6 -10.38 -2.45 -27.33
CA THR A 6 -10.75 -3.67 -26.64
C THR A 6 -11.58 -3.35 -25.38
N PRO A 7 -12.66 -4.09 -25.10
CA PRO A 7 -13.39 -3.99 -23.84
C PRO A 7 -12.46 -4.17 -22.63
N ALA A 8 -12.73 -3.44 -21.54
CA ALA A 8 -11.84 -3.43 -20.37
C ALA A 8 -11.66 -4.82 -19.74
N ALA A 9 -12.73 -5.61 -19.64
CA ALA A 9 -12.68 -6.97 -19.11
C ALA A 9 -11.77 -7.89 -19.94
N GLU A 10 -11.82 -7.80 -21.27
CA GLU A 10 -10.96 -8.56 -22.19
C GLU A 10 -9.50 -8.10 -22.11
N ALA A 11 -9.25 -6.80 -21.99
CA ALA A 11 -7.90 -6.29 -21.80
C ALA A 11 -7.28 -6.76 -20.46
N LEU A 12 -8.07 -6.84 -19.39
CA LEU A 12 -7.63 -7.35 -18.09
C LEU A 12 -7.35 -8.86 -18.11
N GLU A 13 -8.17 -9.63 -18.83
CA GLU A 13 -7.90 -11.05 -19.09
C GLU A 13 -6.59 -11.22 -19.87
N TRP A 14 -6.40 -10.44 -20.94
CA TRP A 14 -5.16 -10.47 -21.71
C TRP A 14 -3.93 -10.17 -20.84
N VAL A 15 -3.99 -9.17 -19.95
CA VAL A 15 -2.89 -8.90 -18.99
C VAL A 15 -2.62 -10.12 -18.11
N ALA A 16 -3.66 -10.75 -17.57
CA ALA A 16 -3.52 -11.96 -16.76
C ALA A 16 -2.87 -13.11 -17.54
N ASP A 17 -3.23 -13.29 -18.81
CA ASP A 17 -2.66 -14.30 -19.71
C ASP A 17 -1.19 -14.01 -20.03
N GLN A 18 -0.83 -12.75 -20.25
CA GLN A 18 0.57 -12.36 -20.44
C GLN A 18 1.39 -12.65 -19.17
N CYS A 19 0.86 -12.35 -17.99
CA CYS A 19 1.52 -12.69 -16.74
C CYS A 19 1.69 -14.21 -16.57
N ASP A 20 0.71 -15.02 -16.97
CA ASP A 20 0.80 -16.48 -16.88
C ASP A 20 1.92 -17.06 -17.73
N GLN A 21 2.18 -16.49 -18.91
CA GLN A 21 3.27 -16.93 -19.78
C GLN A 21 4.66 -16.72 -19.15
N ILE A 22 4.82 -15.70 -18.31
CA ILE A 22 6.14 -15.28 -17.80
C ILE A 22 6.36 -15.58 -16.31
N LYS A 23 5.31 -15.79 -15.51
CA LYS A 23 5.43 -15.89 -14.05
C LYS A 23 6.30 -17.05 -13.57
N ASN A 24 6.41 -18.10 -14.40
CA ASN A 24 7.24 -19.29 -14.16
C ASN A 24 8.55 -19.30 -14.97
N GLN A 25 8.75 -18.33 -15.86
CA GLN A 25 9.99 -18.15 -16.63
C GLN A 25 10.98 -17.27 -15.86
N LEU A 26 10.47 -16.42 -14.97
CA LEU A 26 11.25 -15.60 -14.06
C LEU A 26 11.43 -16.33 -12.71
N PRO A 27 12.55 -16.13 -12.01
CA PRO A 27 12.66 -16.59 -10.63
C PRO A 27 11.56 -15.94 -9.79
N PHE A 28 10.88 -16.72 -8.94
CA PHE A 28 9.81 -16.18 -8.09
C PHE A 28 10.33 -15.05 -7.19
N ARG A 29 11.52 -15.25 -6.63
CA ARG A 29 12.35 -14.24 -5.95
C ARG A 29 13.79 -14.45 -6.38
N TYR A 30 14.57 -13.38 -6.52
CA TYR A 30 16.00 -13.51 -6.81
C TYR A 30 16.74 -14.02 -5.57
N SER A 31 17.78 -14.83 -5.80
CA SER A 31 18.67 -15.28 -4.71
C SER A 31 19.49 -14.13 -4.10
N ASP A 32 19.74 -13.09 -4.90
CA ASP A 32 20.37 -11.83 -4.50
C ASP A 32 19.48 -10.66 -4.90
N GLU A 33 18.59 -10.27 -3.97
CA GLU A 33 17.69 -9.12 -4.15
C GLU A 33 18.44 -7.77 -4.12
N ALA A 34 19.61 -7.69 -3.49
CA ALA A 34 20.38 -6.45 -3.44
C ALA A 34 20.93 -6.08 -4.83
N SER A 35 21.44 -7.07 -5.57
CA SER A 35 21.93 -6.87 -6.95
C SER A 35 20.81 -6.81 -8.00
N ASN A 36 19.64 -7.39 -7.71
CA ASN A 36 18.49 -7.45 -8.63
C ASN A 36 17.35 -6.51 -8.25
N TRP A 37 17.65 -5.55 -7.39
CA TRP A 37 16.71 -4.59 -6.88
C TRP A 37 15.86 -3.91 -7.97
N GLY A 38 14.53 -3.93 -7.80
CA GLY A 38 13.57 -3.29 -8.70
C GLY A 38 13.39 -4.00 -10.06
N ARG A 39 14.12 -5.09 -10.33
CA ARG A 39 13.84 -5.94 -11.49
C ARG A 39 12.54 -6.71 -11.27
N VAL A 40 11.75 -6.84 -12.34
CA VAL A 40 10.53 -7.65 -12.31
C VAL A 40 10.90 -9.12 -12.15
N ASN A 41 10.32 -9.78 -11.16
CA ASN A 41 10.47 -11.20 -10.89
C ASN A 41 9.12 -11.94 -11.06
N GLY A 42 9.12 -13.25 -10.85
CA GLY A 42 7.92 -14.08 -10.94
C GLY A 42 6.84 -13.63 -9.95
N ALA A 43 7.20 -13.30 -8.70
CA ALA A 43 6.24 -12.84 -7.69
C ALA A 43 5.47 -11.59 -8.14
N ALA A 44 6.14 -10.62 -8.77
CA ALA A 44 5.49 -9.44 -9.34
C ALA A 44 4.47 -9.80 -10.44
N ALA A 45 4.77 -10.81 -11.27
CA ALA A 45 3.84 -11.30 -12.28
C ALA A 45 2.63 -12.04 -11.69
N TYR A 46 2.85 -12.89 -10.69
CA TYR A 46 1.75 -13.52 -9.93
C TYR A 46 0.84 -12.46 -9.29
N ALA A 47 1.43 -11.44 -8.66
CA ALA A 47 0.67 -10.36 -8.02
C ALA A 47 -0.10 -9.48 -9.03
N LEU A 48 0.52 -9.16 -10.17
CA LEU A 48 -0.15 -8.39 -11.24
C LEU A 48 -1.31 -9.19 -11.85
N LYS A 49 -1.13 -10.49 -12.09
CA LYS A 49 -2.21 -11.39 -12.52
C LYS A 49 -3.38 -11.36 -11.54
N ALA A 50 -3.11 -11.56 -10.24
CA ALA A 50 -4.14 -11.57 -9.22
C ALA A 50 -4.92 -10.24 -9.19
N ARG A 51 -4.22 -9.09 -9.30
CA ARG A 51 -4.85 -7.77 -9.35
C ARG A 51 -5.69 -7.56 -10.62
N ALA A 52 -5.19 -7.98 -11.78
CA ALA A 52 -5.91 -7.86 -13.05
C ALA A 52 -7.22 -8.66 -13.02
N LEU A 53 -7.17 -9.91 -12.53
CA LEU A 53 -8.36 -10.75 -12.40
C LEU A 53 -9.34 -10.23 -11.34
N LEU A 54 -8.85 -9.66 -10.23
CA LEU A 54 -9.70 -8.99 -9.25
C LEU A 54 -10.46 -7.80 -9.88
N TYR A 55 -9.79 -6.98 -10.67
CA TYR A 55 -10.41 -5.86 -11.36
C TYR A 55 -11.40 -6.33 -12.44
N ARG A 56 -11.10 -7.45 -13.12
CA ARG A 56 -12.03 -8.07 -14.07
C ARG A 56 -13.28 -8.59 -13.36
N ALA A 57 -13.13 -9.19 -12.19
CA ALA A 57 -14.25 -9.74 -11.40
C ALA A 57 -15.13 -8.65 -10.75
N SER A 58 -14.58 -7.45 -10.56
CA SER A 58 -15.26 -6.32 -9.92
C SER A 58 -16.47 -5.84 -10.72
N LYS A 59 -17.49 -5.33 -10.02
CA LYS A 59 -18.81 -4.93 -10.58
C LYS A 59 -18.74 -4.07 -11.84
N LEU A 60 -17.75 -3.18 -11.95
CA LEU A 60 -17.56 -2.33 -13.13
C LEU A 60 -17.29 -3.13 -14.42
N ASN A 61 -16.53 -4.22 -14.32
CA ASN A 61 -16.13 -5.06 -15.47
C ASN A 61 -16.90 -6.39 -15.53
N ASN A 62 -17.72 -6.67 -14.51
CA ASN A 62 -18.54 -7.87 -14.38
C ASN A 62 -19.99 -7.50 -13.99
N PRO A 63 -20.71 -6.74 -14.84
CA PRO A 63 -22.05 -6.26 -14.52
C PRO A 63 -23.06 -7.39 -14.34
N ASP A 64 -22.86 -8.50 -15.05
CA ASP A 64 -23.72 -9.69 -15.00
C ASP A 64 -23.43 -10.59 -13.79
N GLY A 65 -22.43 -10.25 -12.97
CA GLY A 65 -22.13 -10.96 -11.73
C GLY A 65 -21.60 -12.38 -11.94
N ASN A 66 -20.83 -12.63 -13.01
CA ASN A 66 -20.22 -13.93 -13.27
C ASN A 66 -19.30 -14.34 -12.11
N THR A 67 -19.71 -15.36 -11.35
CA THR A 67 -19.01 -15.85 -10.16
C THR A 67 -17.69 -16.54 -10.51
N ALA A 68 -17.53 -17.06 -11.73
CA ALA A 68 -16.28 -17.67 -12.18
C ALA A 68 -15.12 -16.66 -12.18
N TYR A 69 -15.38 -15.38 -12.44
CA TYR A 69 -14.32 -14.36 -12.41
C TYR A 69 -13.77 -14.16 -10.99
N TRP A 70 -14.64 -14.22 -9.98
CA TRP A 70 -14.22 -14.18 -8.58
C TRP A 70 -13.43 -15.42 -8.19
N ALA A 71 -13.86 -16.61 -8.63
CA ALA A 71 -13.12 -17.85 -8.41
C ALA A 71 -11.71 -17.79 -9.04
N ASN A 72 -11.60 -17.28 -10.27
CA ASN A 72 -10.31 -17.11 -10.95
C ASN A 72 -9.39 -16.11 -10.23
N ALA A 73 -9.93 -14.99 -9.76
CA ALA A 73 -9.17 -14.00 -8.98
C ALA A 73 -8.66 -14.59 -7.66
N ALA A 74 -9.53 -15.32 -6.93
CA ALA A 74 -9.18 -15.98 -5.69
C ALA A 74 -8.10 -17.05 -5.92
N GLN A 75 -8.23 -17.86 -6.98
CA GLN A 75 -7.22 -18.86 -7.34
C GLN A 75 -5.88 -18.22 -7.67
N ALA A 76 -5.84 -17.11 -8.42
CA ALA A 76 -4.60 -16.42 -8.74
C ALA A 76 -3.89 -15.85 -7.49
N ALA A 77 -4.64 -15.36 -6.50
CA ALA A 77 -4.09 -14.96 -5.22
C ALA A 77 -3.57 -16.16 -4.40
N ALA A 78 -4.32 -17.27 -4.39
CA ALA A 78 -3.90 -18.51 -3.73
C ALA A 78 -2.61 -19.07 -4.35
N ASP A 79 -2.49 -19.05 -5.68
CA ASP A 79 -1.29 -19.48 -6.40
C ASP A 79 -0.05 -18.68 -5.97
N PHE A 80 -0.17 -17.35 -5.81
CA PHE A 80 0.92 -16.53 -5.27
C PHE A 80 1.34 -17.02 -3.89
N ILE A 81 0.37 -17.21 -2.97
CA ILE A 81 0.63 -17.64 -1.60
C ILE A 81 1.29 -19.03 -1.58
N THR A 82 0.78 -19.97 -2.39
CA THR A 82 1.34 -21.31 -2.52
C THR A 82 2.78 -21.29 -3.02
N GLN A 83 3.11 -20.46 -4.02
CA GLN A 83 4.48 -20.36 -4.52
C GLN A 83 5.40 -19.64 -3.52
N ASN A 84 4.88 -18.62 -2.84
CA ASN A 84 5.61 -17.91 -1.79
C ASN A 84 6.01 -18.86 -0.64
N ASN A 85 5.11 -19.74 -0.22
CA ASN A 85 5.36 -20.71 0.85
C ASN A 85 6.42 -21.77 0.51
N LYS A 86 6.81 -21.90 -0.76
CA LYS A 86 7.90 -22.79 -1.20
C LYS A 86 9.27 -22.12 -1.15
N GLN A 87 9.34 -20.80 -0.94
CA GLN A 87 10.60 -20.07 -0.95
C GLN A 87 11.33 -20.20 0.39
N SER A 88 12.65 -20.32 0.35
CA SER A 88 13.48 -20.26 1.56
C SER A 88 13.43 -18.90 2.24
N TYR A 89 13.13 -17.84 1.46
CA TYR A 89 12.98 -16.47 1.94
C TYR A 89 11.67 -15.88 1.38
N PRO A 90 10.53 -16.20 2.02
CA PRO A 90 9.22 -15.80 1.51
C PRO A 90 8.95 -14.31 1.75
N TYR A 91 8.11 -13.74 0.90
CA TYR A 91 7.44 -12.48 1.21
C TYR A 91 6.55 -12.66 2.46
N ARG A 92 6.51 -11.65 3.31
CA ARG A 92 5.71 -11.64 4.55
C ARG A 92 5.43 -10.21 4.96
N LEU A 93 4.38 -10.02 5.76
CA LEU A 93 4.12 -8.72 6.38
C LEU A 93 5.36 -8.25 7.15
N TYR A 94 5.66 -6.97 7.03
CA TYR A 94 6.67 -6.29 7.81
C TYR A 94 6.20 -6.28 9.25
N ASN A 95 6.97 -6.94 10.11
CA ASN A 95 6.61 -7.14 11.50
C ASN A 95 7.89 -7.27 12.32
N THR A 96 8.19 -6.24 13.09
CA THR A 96 9.30 -6.23 14.07
C THR A 96 8.81 -6.52 15.48
N GLY A 97 7.49 -6.71 15.65
CA GLY A 97 6.81 -6.82 16.93
C GLY A 97 6.33 -5.47 17.48
N ASN A 98 6.41 -4.39 16.69
CA ASN A 98 6.01 -3.05 17.07
C ASN A 98 4.90 -2.52 16.15
N PRO A 99 3.63 -2.90 16.37
CA PRO A 99 2.52 -2.50 15.49
C PRO A 99 2.29 -0.99 15.44
N GLU A 100 2.76 -0.23 16.44
CA GLU A 100 2.68 1.23 16.47
C GLU A 100 3.62 1.91 15.45
N ASN A 101 4.55 1.16 14.84
CA ASN A 101 5.55 1.70 13.93
C ASN A 101 5.81 0.84 12.68
N ASP A 102 5.49 -0.46 12.72
CA ASP A 102 5.78 -1.42 11.64
C ASP A 102 5.16 -0.99 10.30
N TYR A 103 3.96 -0.42 10.31
CA TYR A 103 3.30 0.03 9.08
C TYR A 103 4.02 1.23 8.46
N TYR A 104 4.42 2.21 9.27
CA TYR A 104 5.24 3.34 8.82
C TYR A 104 6.60 2.87 8.28
N GLU A 105 7.27 1.97 9.02
CA GLU A 105 8.59 1.45 8.65
C GLU A 105 8.57 0.60 7.38
N CYS A 106 7.44 -0.04 7.07
CA CYS A 106 7.24 -0.73 5.80
C CYS A 106 7.55 0.20 4.60
N PHE A 107 7.18 1.49 4.69
CA PHE A 107 7.37 2.46 3.60
C PHE A 107 8.65 3.29 3.69
N THR A 108 9.30 3.35 4.86
CA THR A 108 10.52 4.16 5.07
C THR A 108 11.80 3.35 5.19
N THR A 109 11.70 2.05 5.44
CA THR A 109 12.86 1.15 5.44
C THR A 109 13.35 0.95 4.02
N ASN A 110 14.67 0.78 3.84
CA ASN A 110 15.22 0.36 2.54
C ASN A 110 14.50 -0.93 2.12
N PRO A 111 13.75 -0.93 1.00
CA PRO A 111 12.89 -2.07 0.74
C PRO A 111 13.65 -3.39 0.44
N VAL A 112 14.99 -3.37 0.28
CA VAL A 112 15.83 -4.59 0.16
C VAL A 112 15.72 -5.40 1.45
N TYR A 113 15.53 -4.71 2.58
CA TYR A 113 15.35 -5.31 3.90
C TYR A 113 13.87 -5.47 4.28
N ASN A 114 12.94 -5.15 3.38
CA ASN A 114 11.51 -5.29 3.59
C ASN A 114 10.96 -6.47 2.77
N ASN A 115 10.56 -7.55 3.45
CA ASN A 115 9.99 -8.72 2.79
C ASN A 115 8.51 -8.60 2.42
N GLU A 116 7.87 -7.46 2.68
CA GLU A 116 6.49 -7.22 2.27
C GLU A 116 6.42 -6.67 0.84
N ILE A 117 7.47 -5.98 0.39
CA ILE A 117 7.47 -5.27 -0.88
C ILE A 117 7.77 -6.24 -2.04
N ILE A 118 6.75 -6.48 -2.87
CA ILE A 118 6.83 -7.35 -4.06
C ILE A 118 7.47 -6.64 -5.26
N LEU A 119 7.09 -5.38 -5.49
CA LEU A 119 7.64 -4.57 -6.57
C LEU A 119 7.64 -3.10 -6.13
N ALA A 120 8.79 -2.47 -6.21
CA ALA A 120 8.95 -1.04 -5.95
C ALA A 120 9.81 -0.39 -7.02
N ARG A 121 9.64 0.92 -7.16
CA ARG A 121 10.53 1.78 -7.93
C ARG A 121 11.37 2.58 -6.95
N SER A 122 12.69 2.56 -7.12
CA SER A 122 13.56 3.49 -6.43
C SER A 122 13.70 4.79 -7.21
N VAL A 123 13.78 5.89 -6.48
CA VAL A 123 14.28 7.17 -6.95
C VAL A 123 15.55 7.48 -6.18
N TRP A 124 16.53 8.10 -6.84
CA TRP A 124 17.72 8.59 -6.15
C TRP A 124 17.36 9.58 -5.04
N ASN A 125 18.31 9.85 -4.14
CA ASN A 125 18.13 10.77 -3.02
C ASN A 125 17.45 12.08 -3.47
N THR A 126 16.23 12.27 -3.00
CA THR A 126 15.37 13.38 -3.36
C THR A 126 14.53 13.76 -2.16
N ASN A 127 14.23 15.06 -2.02
CA ASN A 127 13.26 15.55 -1.05
C ASN A 127 12.00 16.13 -1.72
N GLN A 128 11.75 15.72 -2.97
CA GLN A 128 10.63 16.25 -3.76
C GLN A 128 9.28 15.77 -3.21
N VAL A 129 9.21 14.54 -2.68
CA VAL A 129 7.99 14.02 -2.04
C VAL A 129 7.63 14.90 -0.86
N GLU A 130 8.60 15.21 0.00
CA GLU A 130 8.43 16.05 1.18
C GLU A 130 8.06 17.49 0.81
N LYS A 131 8.78 18.10 -0.14
CA LYS A 131 8.47 19.46 -0.63
C LYS A 131 7.05 19.58 -1.19
N VAL A 132 6.56 18.55 -1.86
CA VAL A 132 5.25 18.57 -2.49
C VAL A 132 4.14 18.29 -1.47
N PHE A 133 4.35 17.32 -0.57
CA PHE A 133 3.26 16.76 0.23
C PHE A 133 3.28 17.13 1.71
N LEU A 134 4.39 17.63 2.28
CA LEU A 134 4.38 18.10 3.67
C LEU A 134 3.47 19.33 3.82
N PRO A 135 2.85 19.53 5.01
CA PRO A 135 1.93 20.64 5.25
C PRO A 135 2.56 22.01 4.99
N VAL A 136 1.72 22.96 4.56
CA VAL A 136 2.09 24.38 4.55
C VAL A 136 2.42 24.81 5.98
N GLY A 137 3.49 25.58 6.17
CA GLY A 137 4.01 25.91 7.50
C GLY A 137 5.08 24.95 8.02
N PHE A 138 5.34 23.84 7.33
CA PHE A 138 6.60 23.12 7.55
C PHE A 138 7.78 23.91 6.96
N THR A 139 8.51 24.63 7.81
CA THR A 139 9.66 25.46 7.43
C THR A 139 10.97 24.95 8.06
N GLY A 140 12.05 25.04 7.29
CA GLY A 140 13.42 24.66 7.68
C GLY A 140 14.37 24.87 6.50
N SER A 141 15.17 23.85 6.14
CA SER A 141 15.98 23.87 4.92
C SER A 141 15.17 23.86 3.61
N PHE A 142 13.86 23.60 3.69
CA PHE A 142 12.89 23.74 2.61
C PHE A 142 11.51 24.07 3.19
N SER A 143 10.52 24.31 2.32
CA SER A 143 9.12 24.50 2.70
C SER A 143 8.21 23.48 2.03
N GLY A 144 7.22 22.98 2.77
CA GLY A 144 6.16 22.11 2.25
C GLY A 144 5.06 22.88 1.52
N ASN A 145 4.50 22.29 0.46
CA ASN A 145 3.45 22.89 -0.36
C ASN A 145 2.03 22.42 -0.02
N GLY A 146 1.87 21.45 0.89
CA GLY A 146 0.57 20.94 1.35
C GLY A 146 -0.34 20.39 0.24
N ARG A 147 0.21 19.69 -0.76
CA ARG A 147 -0.59 19.19 -1.89
C ARG A 147 -1.36 17.89 -1.63
N THR A 148 -1.15 17.25 -0.49
CA THR A 148 -1.92 16.07 -0.05
C THR A 148 -2.62 16.39 1.26
N ASN A 149 -3.95 16.49 1.20
CA ASN A 149 -4.79 16.79 2.36
C ASN A 149 -5.83 15.67 2.49
N PRO A 150 -5.67 14.79 3.49
CA PRO A 150 -6.63 13.72 3.75
C PRO A 150 -8.05 14.26 3.98
N THR A 151 -9.04 13.60 3.39
CA THR A 151 -10.45 13.95 3.64
C THR A 151 -10.90 13.39 4.98
N GLN A 152 -11.89 14.02 5.60
CA GLN A 152 -12.49 13.50 6.84
C GLN A 152 -13.04 12.08 6.66
N ASN A 153 -13.61 11.77 5.48
CA ASN A 153 -14.08 10.42 5.17
C ASN A 153 -12.97 9.36 5.24
N LEU A 154 -11.73 9.69 4.85
CA LEU A 154 -10.60 8.77 5.00
C LEU A 154 -10.21 8.62 6.47
N VAL A 155 -10.19 9.71 7.23
CA VAL A 155 -9.91 9.69 8.67
C VAL A 155 -10.94 8.84 9.43
N ASP A 156 -12.21 8.96 9.06
CA ASP A 156 -13.32 8.25 9.68
C ASP A 156 -13.38 6.77 9.28
N ALA A 157 -12.74 6.39 8.16
CA ALA A 157 -12.67 5.00 7.71
C ALA A 157 -11.73 4.12 8.56
N TYR A 158 -10.81 4.72 9.33
CA TYR A 158 -10.01 3.96 10.28
C TYR A 158 -10.86 3.51 11.46
N GLU A 159 -10.69 2.27 11.89
CA GLU A 159 -11.39 1.75 13.05
C GLU A 159 -10.85 2.36 14.36
N MET A 160 -11.56 2.12 15.45
CA MET A 160 -11.06 2.25 16.80
C MET A 160 -10.10 1.08 17.11
N SER A 161 -9.29 1.20 18.15
CA SER A 161 -8.36 0.16 18.63
C SER A 161 -9.04 -1.17 19.01
N ASN A 162 -10.35 -1.16 19.25
CA ASN A 162 -11.17 -2.36 19.48
C ASN A 162 -11.72 -2.99 18.17
N GLY A 163 -11.32 -2.49 17.00
CA GLY A 163 -11.74 -2.98 15.67
C GLY A 163 -13.15 -2.55 15.26
N LYS A 164 -13.75 -1.57 15.94
CA LYS A 164 -15.08 -1.03 15.61
C LYS A 164 -14.97 0.24 14.78
N ARG A 165 -15.91 0.45 13.86
CA ARG A 165 -16.01 1.75 13.17
C ARG A 165 -16.46 2.83 14.15
N ILE A 166 -16.18 4.09 13.82
CA ILE A 166 -16.55 5.22 14.69
C ILE A 166 -18.07 5.34 14.92
N ASP A 167 -18.87 4.86 13.97
CA ASP A 167 -20.34 4.89 13.97
C ASP A 167 -20.98 3.56 14.39
N GLU A 168 -20.17 2.54 14.71
CA GLU A 168 -20.66 1.22 15.07
C GLU A 168 -21.04 1.14 16.56
N ASN A 169 -22.09 0.37 16.87
CA ASN A 169 -22.45 0.09 18.25
C ASN A 169 -21.28 -0.54 19.03
N GLY A 170 -20.98 0.00 20.22
CA GLY A 170 -19.83 -0.41 21.03
C GLY A 170 -18.51 0.26 20.64
N SER A 171 -18.54 1.26 19.75
CA SER A 171 -17.39 2.13 19.49
C SER A 171 -17.01 2.97 20.72
N THR A 172 -15.72 3.19 20.91
CA THR A 172 -15.16 4.07 21.95
C THR A 172 -14.88 5.48 21.43
N TYR A 173 -15.38 5.82 20.24
CA TYR A 173 -15.13 7.10 19.60
C TYR A 173 -15.64 8.29 20.45
N ASP A 174 -14.77 9.28 20.64
CA ASP A 174 -15.08 10.55 21.29
C ASP A 174 -14.84 11.70 20.32
N ALA A 175 -15.90 12.42 19.95
CA ALA A 175 -15.81 13.56 19.05
C ALA A 175 -14.95 14.72 19.60
N ALA A 176 -14.78 14.82 20.92
CA ALA A 176 -13.87 15.79 21.53
C ALA A 176 -12.39 15.37 21.43
N ASN A 177 -12.12 14.07 21.25
CA ASN A 177 -10.79 13.48 21.13
C ASN A 177 -10.73 12.49 19.94
N PRO A 178 -10.97 12.95 18.69
CA PRO A 178 -11.29 12.06 17.56
C PRO A 178 -10.14 11.15 17.11
N TYR A 179 -8.91 11.44 17.55
CA TYR A 179 -7.70 10.69 17.21
C TYR A 179 -7.24 9.73 18.31
N LYS A 180 -7.91 9.73 19.47
CA LYS A 180 -7.56 8.87 20.61
C LYS A 180 -8.07 7.45 20.37
N ASP A 181 -7.28 6.45 20.81
CA ASP A 181 -7.62 5.03 20.79
C ASP A 181 -8.08 4.52 19.42
N ARG A 182 -7.50 5.07 18.34
CA ARG A 182 -7.74 4.67 16.94
C ARG A 182 -6.81 3.53 16.53
N ASP A 183 -7.13 2.90 15.40
CA ASP A 183 -6.20 1.98 14.74
C ASP A 183 -4.82 2.65 14.55
N PRO A 184 -3.70 2.00 14.96
CA PRO A 184 -2.36 2.58 14.86
C PRO A 184 -1.97 3.05 13.45
N ARG A 185 -2.56 2.46 12.40
CA ARG A 185 -2.32 2.85 11.00
C ARG A 185 -2.79 4.27 10.71
N LEU A 186 -3.73 4.83 11.48
CA LEU A 186 -4.16 6.23 11.35
C LEU A 186 -2.98 7.17 11.64
N ALA A 187 -2.32 7.01 12.80
CA ALA A 187 -1.21 7.88 13.18
C ALA A 187 0.05 7.64 12.34
N GLN A 188 0.18 6.46 11.73
CA GLN A 188 1.27 6.12 10.81
C GLN A 188 1.02 6.59 9.37
N THR A 189 -0.20 7.06 9.04
CA THR A 189 -0.56 7.53 7.68
C THR A 189 -0.92 9.02 7.62
N ILE A 190 -1.54 9.55 8.68
CA ILE A 190 -2.19 10.87 8.68
C ILE A 190 -1.57 11.77 9.75
N PHE A 191 -1.12 12.96 9.34
CA PHE A 191 -0.86 14.05 10.27
C PHE A 191 -2.17 14.70 10.73
N TYR A 192 -2.32 14.86 12.04
CA TYR A 192 -3.52 15.42 12.66
C TYR A 192 -3.17 16.42 13.77
N GLN A 193 -4.17 17.21 14.20
CA GLN A 193 -4.00 18.25 15.22
C GLN A 193 -3.39 17.69 16.50
N GLY A 194 -2.32 18.32 16.97
CA GLY A 194 -1.66 17.97 18.23
C GLY A 194 -0.72 16.76 18.15
N MET A 195 -0.62 16.09 16.99
CA MET A 195 0.37 15.03 16.79
C MET A 195 1.79 15.59 16.92
N MET A 196 2.66 14.93 17.68
CA MET A 196 4.08 15.27 17.73
C MET A 196 4.82 14.67 16.53
N TRP A 197 5.44 15.51 15.71
CA TRP A 197 6.19 15.08 14.54
C TRP A 197 7.44 15.92 14.30
N GLY A 198 8.42 15.37 13.58
CA GLY A 198 9.67 16.03 13.22
C GLY A 198 10.89 15.47 13.97
N ARG A 199 12.08 15.81 13.47
CA ARG A 199 13.36 15.33 13.99
C ARG A 199 13.79 16.15 15.21
N ALA A 200 13.88 15.50 16.37
CA ALA A 200 14.33 16.15 17.60
C ALA A 200 15.78 16.63 17.51
N ASP A 201 16.64 15.85 16.85
CA ASP A 201 18.07 16.16 16.66
C ASP A 201 18.33 17.33 15.69
N LYS A 202 17.28 17.81 15.01
CA LYS A 202 17.32 18.96 14.10
C LYS A 202 16.45 20.12 14.59
N GLU A 203 15.94 20.03 15.82
CA GLU A 203 15.02 21.03 16.40
C GLU A 203 13.73 21.21 15.56
N GLU A 204 13.35 20.18 14.79
CA GLU A 204 12.16 20.19 13.93
C GLU A 204 10.95 19.54 14.62
N ARG A 205 11.16 18.86 15.76
CA ARG A 205 10.10 18.14 16.48
C ARG A 205 9.15 19.10 17.17
N ARG A 206 7.88 19.08 16.77
CA ARG A 206 6.82 19.95 17.33
C ARG A 206 5.45 19.29 17.24
N ALA A 207 4.50 19.85 17.99
CA ALA A 207 3.09 19.51 17.80
C ALA A 207 2.63 20.11 16.46
N ILE A 208 1.90 19.32 15.67
CA ILE A 208 1.29 19.77 14.43
C ILE A 208 0.08 20.63 14.75
N ASP A 209 0.02 21.81 14.13
CA ASP A 209 -1.14 22.70 14.15
C ASP A 209 -1.72 22.76 12.72
N VAL A 210 -2.92 22.21 12.53
CA VAL A 210 -3.66 22.16 11.26
C VAL A 210 -4.80 23.19 11.20
N ARG A 211 -4.75 24.22 12.06
CA ARG A 211 -5.70 25.34 12.06
C ARG A 211 -5.46 26.33 10.91
#